data_AF-A0A850QPR9-F1
#
_entry.id   AF-A0A850QPR9-F1
#
_cell.length_a   1.000
_cell.length_b   1.000
_cell.length_c   1.000
_cell.angle_alpha   90.00
_cell.angle_beta   90.00
_cell.angle_gamma   90.00
#
_symmetry.space_group_name_H-M   'P 1'
#
loop_
_entity.id
_entity.type
_entity.pdbx_description
1 polymer ?
#
loop_
_entity_poly.entity_id
_entity_poly.type
_entity_poly.pdbx_seq_one_letter_code
_entity_poly.pdbx_strand_id
1 'polypeptide(L)' 'MARMKFLCDTKRCIECNGCVTACKNANSEAVGWGIQRRRVVTLNDG' A
#
# COMPACT_ATOMS: atom_id res chain seq x y z
N MET A 1 15.98 14.32 12.52
CA MET A 1 15.31 13.00 12.63
C MET A 1 14.81 12.61 11.24
N ALA A 2 15.22 11.46 10.69
CA ALA A 2 14.84 11.05 9.33
C ALA A 2 13.47 10.35 9.33
N ARG A 3 12.64 10.60 8.31
CA ARG A 3 11.38 9.88 8.09
C ARG A 3 11.47 9.05 6.82
N MET A 4 11.17 7.76 6.92
CA MET A 4 11.04 6.93 5.72
C MET A 4 9.82 7.35 4.92
N LYS A 5 10.00 7.51 3.61
CA LYS A 5 8.93 7.71 2.64
C LYS A 5 8.98 6.57 1.63
N PHE A 6 7.82 5.97 1.38
CA PHE A 6 7.65 5.01 0.29
C PHE A 6 7.06 5.73 -0.91
N LEU A 7 7.70 5.61 -2.07
CA LEU A 7 7.28 6.23 -3.33
C LEU A 7 6.97 5.13 -4.35
N CYS A 8 5.82 5.23 -5.01
CA CYS A 8 5.42 4.34 -6.09
C CYS A 8 5.31 5.16 -7.38
N ASP A 9 6.01 4.73 -8.42
CA ASP A 9 5.97 5.35 -9.74
C ASP A 9 4.67 4.98 -10.46
N THR A 10 3.78 5.95 -10.63
CA THR A 10 2.45 5.73 -11.23
C THR A 10 2.52 5.40 -12.73
N LYS A 11 3.60 5.77 -13.44
CA LYS A 11 3.75 5.43 -14.87
C LYS A 11 4.16 3.98 -15.10
N ARG A 12 4.72 3.33 -14.08
CA ARG A 12 5.14 1.91 -14.12
C ARG A 12 4.18 0.99 -13.39
N CYS A 13 3.27 1.53 -12.59
CA CYS A 13 2.26 0.75 -11.91
C CYS A 13 1.27 0.19 -12.93
N ILE A 14 1.14 -1.13 -12.97
CA ILE A 14 0.21 -1.86 -13.86
C ILE A 14 -1.03 -2.38 -13.12
N GLU A 15 -1.33 -1.82 -11.94
CA GLU A 15 -2.49 -2.18 -11.11
C GLU A 15 -2.60 -3.67 -10.72
N CYS A 16 -1.47 -4.39 -10.68
CA CYS A 16 -1.43 -5.83 -10.36
C CYS A 16 -1.76 -6.18 -8.90
N ASN A 17 -1.96 -5.18 -8.02
CA ASN A 17 -2.24 -5.35 -6.59
C ASN A 17 -1.21 -6.16 -5.78
N GLY A 18 -0.02 -6.47 -6.32
CA GLY A 18 0.99 -7.28 -5.64
C GLY A 18 1.46 -6.70 -4.30
N CYS A 19 1.59 -5.37 -4.20
CA CYS A 19 1.91 -4.67 -2.96
C CYS A 19 0.83 -4.82 -1.86
N VAL A 20 -0.45 -4.91 -2.23
CA VAL A 20 -1.55 -5.16 -1.28
C VAL A 20 -1.48 -6.60 -0.78
N THR A 21 -1.33 -7.57 -1.69
CA THR A 21 -1.24 -8.99 -1.36
C THR A 21 -0.02 -9.27 -0.48
N ALA A 22 1.14 -8.74 -0.84
CA ALA A 22 2.37 -8.89 -0.05
C ALA A 22 2.21 -8.35 1.37
N CYS A 23 1.67 -7.12 1.51
CA CYS A 23 1.43 -6.51 2.81
C CYS A 23 0.50 -7.37 3.68
N LYS A 24 -0.62 -7.85 3.12
CA LYS A 24 -1.55 -8.72 3.84
C LYS A 24 -0.91 -10.03 4.27
N ASN A 25 -0.17 -10.70 3.38
CA ASN A 25 0.44 -11.99 3.68
C ASN A 25 1.49 -11.85 4.80
N ALA A 26 2.29 -10.78 4.76
CA ALA A 26 3.29 -10.50 5.78
C ALA A 26 2.70 -10.03 7.12
N ASN A 27 1.47 -9.52 7.12
CA ASN A 27 0.80 -8.94 8.31
C ASN A 27 -0.52 -9.66 8.63
N SER A 28 -0.68 -10.91 8.22
CA SER A 28 -1.95 -11.64 8.25
C SER A 28 -2.56 -11.71 9.65
N GLU A 29 -1.75 -11.77 10.69
CA GLU A 29 -2.20 -11.77 12.09
C GLU A 29 -2.49 -10.37 12.65
N ALA A 30 -1.86 -9.33 12.09
CA ALA A 30 -2.04 -7.93 12.49
C ALA A 30 -3.19 -7.23 11.75
N VAL A 31 -3.79 -7.92 10.77
CA VAL A 31 -4.88 -7.43 9.95
C VAL A 31 -6.14 -8.18 10.36
N GLY A 32 -7.02 -7.52 11.12
CA GLY A 32 -8.33 -8.07 11.45
C GLY A 32 -9.13 -8.42 10.20
N TRP A 33 -10.06 -9.37 10.34
CA TRP A 33 -10.88 -9.84 9.23
C TRP A 33 -11.61 -8.67 8.54
N GLY A 34 -11.49 -8.59 7.21
CA GLY A 34 -12.10 -7.53 6.40
C GLY A 34 -11.30 -6.23 6.26
N ILE A 35 -10.13 -6.09 6.89
CA ILE A 35 -9.32 -4.85 6.81
C ILE A 35 -8.30 -4.90 5.66
N GLN A 36 -8.19 -3.80 4.89
CA GLN A 36 -7.21 -3.64 3.81
C GLN A 36 -6.20 -2.54 4.17
N ARG A 37 -4.91 -2.88 4.37
CA ARG A 37 -3.86 -1.93 4.79
C ARG A 37 -3.28 -1.05 3.68
N ARG A 38 -4.13 -0.49 2.81
CA ARG A 38 -3.68 0.54 1.86
C ARG A 38 -4.61 1.75 1.87
N ARG A 39 -4.26 2.76 2.68
CA ARG A 39 -4.71 4.13 2.41
C ARG A 39 -3.83 4.67 1.28
N VAL A 40 -4.20 4.41 0.02
CA VAL A 40 -3.61 5.11 -1.11
C VAL A 40 -4.14 6.54 -1.04
N VAL A 41 -3.29 7.48 -0.67
CA VAL A 41 -3.59 8.91 -0.82
C VAL A 41 -2.89 9.34 -2.10
N THR A 42 -3.66 9.52 -3.16
CA THR A 42 -3.11 10.18 -4.35
C THR A 42 -2.95 11.65 -3.99
N LEU A 43 -1.71 12.13 -4.04
CA LEU A 43 -1.46 13.55 -3.84
C LEU A 43 -1.96 14.28 -5.09
N ASN A 44 -2.91 15.21 -4.88
CA ASN A 44 -3.54 16.03 -5.92
C ASN A 44 -4.64 15.36 -6.78
N ASP A 45 -5.13 14.16 -6.44
CA ASP A 45 -6.51 13.83 -6.82
C ASP A 45 -7.42 14.44 -5.75
N GLY A 46 -8.42 15.22 -6.18
CA GLY A 46 -9.38 15.90 -5.31
C GLY A 46 -10.16 14.97 -4.40
#